data_AF-A0A444U8P9-F1
#
_entry.id   AF-A0A444U8P9-F1
#
_cell.length_a   1.000
_cell.length_b   1.000
_cell.length_c   1.000
_cell.angle_alpha   90.00
_cell.angle_beta   90.00
_cell.angle_gamma   90.00
#
_symmetry.space_group_name_H-M   'P 1'
#
loop_
_entity.id
_entity.type
_entity.pdbx_description
1 polymer ?
#
loop_
_entity_poly.entity_id
_entity_poly.type
_entity_poly.pdbx_seq_one_letter_code
_entity_poly.pdbx_strand_id
1 'polypeptide(L)'
;MHHKILGWLIVCIAAVTGLIGTCYKNCRSQVSYLQLKFWRKYIEKEKEQFDCYATKYATKLADRNLKSFFENTEPEAFPFPSHRSWEEISSLYTFCKSEQYYSTLQRTVEKGNKDKDDEMRCALDFVDGAKQLEEKDRDLRKQDAYYKEQLARLEDRSAQFYKVTTEQYQKSVTEVEAKFKRYESHPVCADLQGEILRCYQASNGQTLRCSTLARQYLQCVNNAKQSMLRKGG
;
A
#
# COMPACT_ATOMS: atom_id res chain seq x y z
N MET A 1 -22.06 14.24 -2.47
CA MET A 1 -20.77 14.23 -1.74
C MET A 1 -19.81 13.11 -2.18
N HIS A 2 -20.30 11.92 -2.56
CA HIS A 2 -19.46 10.79 -3.01
C HIS A 2 -18.50 11.07 -4.19
N HIS A 3 -18.92 11.79 -5.23
CA HIS A 3 -18.04 12.10 -6.37
C HIS A 3 -16.82 12.96 -6.01
N LYS A 4 -16.96 13.86 -5.03
CA LYS A 4 -15.83 14.66 -4.54
C LYS A 4 -14.80 13.78 -3.82
N ILE A 5 -15.27 12.82 -3.02
CA ILE A 5 -14.41 11.89 -2.27
C ILE A 5 -13.66 10.94 -3.22
N LEU A 6 -14.34 10.39 -4.24
CA LEU A 6 -13.73 9.55 -5.27
C LEU A 6 -12.63 10.30 -6.06
N GLY A 7 -12.87 11.57 -6.39
CA GLY A 7 -11.87 12.41 -7.07
C GLY A 7 -10.59 12.57 -6.24
N TRP A 8 -10.71 12.91 -4.96
CA TRP A 8 -9.55 13.05 -4.07
C TRP A 8 -8.81 11.72 -3.88
N LEU A 9 -9.52 10.59 -3.78
CA LEU A 9 -8.91 9.26 -3.72
C LEU A 9 -8.05 8.96 -4.96
N ILE A 10 -8.56 9.26 -6.16
CA ILE A 10 -7.83 9.05 -7.41
C ILE A 10 -6.57 9.93 -7.45
N VAL A 11 -6.67 11.19 -7.05
CA VAL A 11 -5.52 12.12 -7.01
C VAL A 11 -4.45 11.63 -6.03
N CYS A 12 -4.87 11.19 -4.83
CA CYS A 12 -3.94 10.64 -3.83
C CYS A 12 -3.26 9.37 -4.34
N ILE A 13 -3.99 8.44 -4.95
CA ILE A 13 -3.43 7.22 -5.54
C ILE A 13 -2.46 7.55 -6.67
N ALA A 14 -2.81 8.48 -7.57
CA ALA A 14 -1.94 8.91 -8.67
C ALA A 14 -0.63 9.54 -8.16
N ALA A 15 -0.71 10.37 -7.11
CA ALA A 15 0.48 10.98 -6.50
C ALA A 15 1.38 9.93 -5.83
N VAL A 16 0.78 9.01 -5.06
CA VAL A 16 1.51 7.93 -4.37
C VAL A 16 2.18 6.99 -5.37
N THR A 17 1.46 6.57 -6.41
CA THR A 17 2.01 5.70 -7.47
C THR A 17 3.14 6.39 -8.24
N GLY A 18 3.02 7.69 -8.55
CA GLY A 18 4.08 8.48 -9.18
C GLY A 18 5.34 8.60 -8.31
N LEU A 19 5.18 8.82 -7.00
CA LEU A 19 6.27 8.86 -6.03
C LEU A 19 6.97 7.51 -5.91
N ILE A 20 6.20 6.42 -5.74
CA ILE A 20 6.74 5.06 -5.68
C ILE A 20 7.50 4.73 -6.96
N GLY A 21 6.95 5.07 -8.14
CA GLY A 21 7.62 4.84 -9.42
C GLY A 21 8.94 5.61 -9.56
N THR A 22 8.96 6.87 -9.10
CA THR A 22 10.18 7.70 -9.13
C THR A 22 11.24 7.18 -8.17
N CYS A 23 10.85 6.86 -6.93
CA CYS A 23 11.75 6.28 -5.93
C CYS A 23 12.30 4.93 -6.41
N TYR A 24 11.45 4.06 -6.97
CA TYR A 24 11.87 2.78 -7.52
C TYR A 24 12.92 2.96 -8.64
N LYS A 25 12.67 3.86 -9.59
CA LYS A 25 13.62 4.16 -10.68
C LYS A 25 14.94 4.70 -10.16
N ASN A 26 14.92 5.59 -9.16
CA ASN A 26 16.12 6.18 -8.60
C ASN A 26 16.90 5.21 -7.70
N CYS A 27 16.23 4.41 -6.88
CA CYS A 27 16.86 3.42 -5.99
C CYS A 27 17.37 2.18 -6.73
N ARG A 28 16.78 1.83 -7.89
CA ARG A 28 17.28 0.77 -8.79
C ARG A 28 18.15 1.30 -9.93
N SER A 29 18.40 2.61 -9.98
CA SER A 29 19.34 3.17 -10.94
C SER A 29 20.71 2.53 -10.72
N GLN A 30 21.22 1.86 -11.76
CA GLN A 30 22.52 1.18 -11.72
C GLN A 30 23.72 2.15 -11.77
N VAL A 31 23.43 3.46 -11.77
CA VAL A 31 24.36 4.56 -12.04
C VAL A 31 24.23 5.64 -10.95
N SER A 32 25.36 6.19 -10.49
CA SER A 32 25.39 7.29 -9.52
C SER A 32 24.61 8.52 -10.02
N TYR A 33 23.97 9.25 -9.11
CA TYR A 33 23.23 10.48 -9.43
C TYR A 33 24.07 11.51 -10.21
N LEU A 34 25.36 11.65 -9.88
CA LEU A 34 26.29 12.55 -10.58
C LEU A 34 26.55 12.08 -12.01
N GLN A 35 26.76 10.77 -12.21
CA GLN A 35 26.97 10.19 -13.53
C GLN A 35 25.69 10.27 -14.38
N LEU A 36 24.51 10.11 -13.77
CA LEU A 36 23.23 10.33 -14.44
C LEU A 36 23.03 11.79 -14.86
N LYS A 37 23.46 12.76 -14.03
CA LYS A 37 23.45 14.18 -14.38
C LYS A 37 24.38 14.48 -15.55
N PHE A 38 25.60 13.94 -15.49
CA PHE A 38 26.57 14.09 -16.57
C PHE A 38 26.03 13.50 -17.88
N TRP A 39 25.50 12.27 -17.82
CA TRP A 39 24.93 11.59 -18.97
C TRP A 39 23.80 12.39 -19.64
N ARG A 40 22.86 12.93 -18.86
CA ARG A 40 21.81 13.81 -19.40
C ARG A 40 22.39 15.03 -20.14
N LYS A 41 23.39 15.68 -19.56
CA LYS A 41 24.07 16.82 -20.17
C LYS A 41 24.84 16.44 -21.42
N TYR A 42 25.47 15.26 -21.43
CA TYR A 42 26.18 14.72 -22.59
C TYR A 42 25.22 14.51 -23.76
N ILE A 43 24.09 13.83 -23.56
CA ILE A 43 23.09 13.57 -24.62
C ILE A 43 22.52 14.86 -25.20
N GLU A 44 22.23 15.85 -24.35
CA GLU A 44 21.77 17.16 -24.80
C GLU A 44 22.80 17.83 -25.72
N LYS A 45 24.07 17.83 -25.31
CA LYS A 45 25.16 18.44 -26.10
C LYS A 45 25.50 17.65 -27.35
N GLU A 46 25.48 16.33 -27.29
CA GLU A 46 25.66 15.46 -28.45
C GLU A 46 24.60 15.75 -29.51
N LYS A 47 23.33 15.85 -29.13
CA LYS A 47 22.23 16.19 -30.03
C LYS A 47 22.43 17.56 -30.67
N GLU A 48 22.69 18.60 -29.88
CA GLU A 48 22.93 19.95 -30.40
C GLU A 48 24.08 19.98 -31.42
N GLN A 49 25.19 19.30 -31.10
CA GLN A 49 26.34 19.21 -32.00
C GLN A 49 26.01 18.40 -33.25
N PHE A 50 25.30 17.28 -33.10
CA PHE A 50 24.87 16.44 -34.21
C PHE A 50 24.02 17.23 -35.21
N ASP A 51 23.02 17.96 -34.74
CA ASP A 51 22.13 18.77 -35.59
C ASP A 51 22.90 19.88 -36.33
N CYS A 52 23.85 20.54 -35.64
CA CYS A 52 24.72 21.55 -36.24
C CYS A 52 25.62 20.94 -37.34
N TYR A 53 26.24 19.79 -37.06
CA TYR A 53 27.09 19.08 -38.04
C TYR A 53 26.28 18.56 -39.23
N ALA A 54 25.11 17.97 -38.98
CA ALA A 54 24.22 17.46 -40.02
C ALA A 54 23.76 18.59 -40.95
N THR A 55 23.36 19.73 -40.38
CA THR A 55 22.98 20.92 -41.15
C THR A 55 24.15 21.42 -42.00
N LYS A 56 25.34 21.55 -41.42
CA LYS A 56 26.54 21.99 -42.14
C LYS A 56 26.91 21.05 -43.29
N TYR A 57 26.78 19.74 -43.09
CA TYR A 57 27.02 18.74 -44.14
C TYR A 57 25.95 18.77 -45.24
N ALA A 58 24.69 18.95 -44.87
CA ALA A 58 23.58 19.10 -45.82
C ALA A 58 23.76 20.33 -46.71
N THR A 59 24.13 21.49 -46.13
CA THR A 59 24.42 22.71 -46.89
C THR A 59 25.58 22.50 -47.86
N LYS A 60 26.69 21.91 -47.39
CA LYS A 60 27.85 21.62 -48.27
C LYS A 60 27.49 20.72 -49.44
N LEU A 61 26.69 19.67 -49.20
CA LEU A 61 26.25 18.78 -50.26
C LEU A 61 25.34 19.51 -51.27
N ALA A 62 24.40 20.31 -50.78
CA ALA A 62 23.50 21.09 -51.62
C ALA A 62 24.29 22.08 -52.49
N ASP A 63 25.22 22.84 -51.90
CA ASP A 63 26.07 23.79 -52.61
C ASP A 63 26.91 23.11 -53.70
N ARG A 64 27.57 21.98 -53.37
CA ARG A 64 28.34 21.19 -54.34
C ARG A 64 27.48 20.75 -55.52
N ASN A 65 26.28 20.22 -55.25
CA ASN A 65 25.39 19.72 -56.28
C ASN A 65 24.83 20.85 -57.16
N LEU A 66 24.42 21.97 -56.57
CA LEU A 66 23.93 23.13 -57.31
C LEU A 66 25.03 23.72 -58.19
N LYS A 67 26.25 23.86 -57.65
CA LYS A 67 27.40 24.36 -58.41
C LYS A 67 27.72 23.46 -59.61
N SER A 68 27.86 22.16 -59.38
CA SER A 68 28.13 21.17 -60.44
C SER A 68 27.05 21.19 -61.52
N PHE A 69 25.77 21.32 -61.13
CA PHE A 69 24.65 21.41 -62.07
C PHE A 69 24.69 22.68 -62.93
N PHE A 70 24.83 23.87 -62.34
CA PHE A 70 24.80 25.14 -63.08
C PHE A 70 26.08 25.40 -63.88
N GLU A 71 27.22 24.86 -63.45
CA GLU A 71 28.50 24.96 -64.17
C GLU A 71 28.72 23.80 -65.16
N ASN A 72 27.82 22.81 -65.21
CA ASN A 72 27.90 21.60 -66.03
C ASN A 72 29.24 20.84 -65.87
N THR A 73 29.67 20.67 -64.62
CA THR A 73 30.90 19.96 -64.23
C THR A 73 30.57 18.69 -63.46
N GLU A 74 31.44 17.68 -63.50
CA GLU A 74 31.25 16.48 -62.67
C GLU A 74 31.45 16.79 -61.18
N PRO A 75 30.59 16.29 -60.27
CA PRO A 75 30.68 16.60 -58.85
C PRO A 75 31.83 15.83 -58.16
N GLU A 76 32.59 16.53 -57.33
CA GLU A 76 33.63 15.93 -56.49
C GLU A 76 33.07 14.85 -55.55
N ALA A 77 33.83 13.80 -55.26
CA ALA A 77 33.42 12.76 -54.31
C ALA A 77 33.13 13.33 -52.91
N PHE A 78 32.02 12.92 -52.30
CA PHE A 78 31.62 13.38 -50.97
C PHE A 78 31.41 12.18 -50.04
N PRO A 79 32.22 12.05 -48.97
CA PRO A 79 32.15 10.89 -48.10
C PRO A 79 30.85 10.92 -47.29
N PHE A 80 30.12 9.80 -47.31
CA PHE A 80 28.92 9.59 -46.49
C PHE A 80 29.13 8.41 -45.55
N PRO A 81 28.59 8.47 -44.31
CA PRO A 81 28.39 7.27 -43.52
C PRO A 81 27.49 6.30 -44.30
N SER A 82 27.81 5.01 -44.23
CA SER A 82 27.02 3.96 -44.87
C SER A 82 25.63 3.84 -44.21
N HIS A 83 24.64 3.26 -44.91
CA HIS A 83 23.33 2.95 -44.33
C HIS A 83 23.44 2.15 -43.03
N ARG A 84 24.36 1.18 -42.98
CA ARG A 84 24.63 0.38 -41.80
C ARG A 84 25.10 1.23 -40.62
N SER A 85 25.96 2.21 -40.87
CA SER A 85 26.42 3.15 -39.83
C SER A 85 25.27 3.98 -39.27
N TRP A 86 24.31 4.38 -40.12
CA TRP A 86 23.09 5.09 -39.69
C TRP A 86 22.15 4.21 -38.86
N GLU A 87 21.97 2.96 -39.25
CA GLU A 87 21.14 1.99 -38.54
C GLU A 87 21.72 1.66 -37.16
N GLU A 88 23.04 1.46 -37.06
CA GLU A 88 23.73 1.14 -35.81
C GLU A 88 23.59 2.28 -34.77
N ILE A 89 23.80 3.53 -35.17
CA ILE A 89 23.66 4.68 -34.24
C ILE A 89 22.21 4.96 -33.87
N SER A 90 21.24 4.46 -34.65
CA SER A 90 19.81 4.60 -34.40
C SER A 90 19.24 3.50 -33.50
N SER A 91 20.03 2.48 -33.16
CA SER A 91 19.58 1.39 -32.30
C SER A 91 19.28 1.86 -30.87
N LEU A 92 18.38 1.14 -30.19
CA LEU A 92 18.01 1.45 -28.82
C LEU A 92 19.23 1.32 -27.90
N TYR A 93 19.59 2.42 -27.26
CA TYR A 93 20.69 2.43 -26.30
C TYR A 93 20.33 1.62 -25.05
N THR A 94 21.20 0.67 -24.70
CA THR A 94 21.16 -0.12 -23.47
C THR A 94 22.38 0.21 -22.62
N PHE A 95 22.18 0.69 -21.40
CA PHE A 95 23.28 0.95 -20.47
C PHE A 95 23.89 -0.37 -19.98
N CYS A 96 25.22 -0.49 -19.99
CA CYS A 96 25.95 -1.67 -19.51
C CYS A 96 26.99 -1.26 -18.45
N LYS A 97 27.09 -1.96 -17.31
CA LYS A 97 28.10 -1.62 -16.27
C LYS A 97 29.54 -1.78 -16.75
N SER A 98 29.78 -2.69 -17.69
CA SER A 98 31.10 -2.91 -18.29
C SER A 98 31.43 -1.91 -19.41
N GLU A 99 30.46 -1.14 -19.90
CA GLU A 99 30.65 -0.19 -21.00
C GLU A 99 30.39 1.26 -20.55
N GLN A 100 31.41 2.11 -20.64
CA GLN A 100 31.33 3.52 -20.22
C GLN A 100 30.84 4.47 -21.34
N TYR A 101 30.08 3.97 -22.31
CA TYR A 101 29.57 4.79 -23.42
C TYR A 101 28.24 5.43 -23.04
N TYR A 102 28.05 6.73 -23.32
CA TYR A 102 26.86 7.49 -22.97
C TYR A 102 25.82 7.58 -24.11
N SER A 103 26.20 7.19 -25.32
CA SER A 103 25.29 7.12 -26.48
C SER A 103 25.66 5.96 -27.39
N THR A 104 24.74 5.60 -28.27
CA THR A 104 24.98 4.62 -29.33
C THR A 104 26.01 5.13 -30.34
N LEU A 105 26.01 6.43 -30.62
CA LEU A 105 27.00 7.07 -31.48
C LEU A 105 28.41 6.99 -30.89
N GLN A 106 28.58 7.33 -29.61
CA GLN A 106 29.86 7.20 -28.90
C GLN A 106 30.33 5.74 -28.92
N ARG A 107 29.42 4.79 -28.61
CA ARG A 107 29.72 3.36 -28.65
C ARG A 107 30.23 2.93 -30.03
N THR A 108 29.56 3.34 -31.11
CA THR A 108 29.96 2.97 -32.49
C THR A 108 31.32 3.56 -32.87
N VAL A 109 31.60 4.81 -32.48
CA VAL A 109 32.87 5.48 -32.78
C VAL A 109 34.02 4.89 -31.96
N GLU A 110 33.82 4.65 -30.66
CA GLU A 110 34.88 4.21 -29.74
C GLU A 110 35.16 2.69 -29.81
N LYS A 111 34.16 1.85 -30.13
CA LYS A 111 34.41 0.41 -30.31
C LYS A 111 35.25 0.11 -31.56
N GLY A 112 35.05 0.83 -32.66
CA GLY A 112 35.65 0.44 -33.95
C GLY A 112 35.34 -1.03 -34.30
N ASN A 113 36.01 -1.61 -35.29
CA ASN A 113 35.74 -3.00 -35.76
C ASN A 113 36.16 -4.11 -34.75
N LYS A 114 36.15 -3.85 -33.43
CA LYS A 114 36.63 -4.74 -32.37
C LYS A 114 35.49 -5.55 -31.74
N ASP A 115 35.64 -6.87 -31.93
CA ASP A 115 35.11 -8.04 -31.23
C ASP A 115 33.64 -8.08 -30.75
N LYS A 116 32.94 -9.10 -31.26
CA LYS A 116 31.56 -9.53 -30.93
C LYS A 116 31.38 -9.99 -29.47
N ASP A 117 32.46 -10.06 -28.70
CA ASP A 117 32.47 -10.61 -27.34
C ASP A 117 31.84 -9.67 -26.29
N ASP A 118 31.79 -8.35 -26.56
CA ASP A 118 31.17 -7.38 -25.63
C ASP A 118 29.63 -7.35 -25.73
N GLU A 119 29.05 -7.71 -26.89
CA GLU A 119 27.60 -7.83 -27.06
C GLU A 119 27.03 -9.02 -26.26
N MET A 120 27.80 -10.12 -26.19
CA MET A 120 27.52 -11.28 -25.33
C MET A 120 27.56 -10.92 -23.83
N ARG A 121 28.44 -10.00 -23.41
CA ARG A 121 28.57 -9.60 -22.00
C ARG A 121 27.34 -8.86 -21.47
N CYS A 122 26.77 -7.97 -22.28
CA CYS A 122 25.58 -7.22 -21.87
C CYS A 122 24.31 -8.09 -21.86
N ALA A 123 24.24 -9.10 -22.74
CA ALA A 123 23.18 -10.12 -22.71
C ALA A 123 23.31 -11.02 -21.46
N LEU A 124 24.54 -11.37 -21.05
CA LEU A 124 24.80 -12.15 -19.84
C LEU A 124 24.36 -11.43 -18.56
N ASP A 125 24.59 -10.12 -18.44
CA ASP A 125 24.13 -9.31 -17.29
C ASP A 125 22.59 -9.34 -17.14
N PHE A 126 21.84 -9.36 -18.25
CA PHE A 126 20.39 -9.50 -18.23
C PHE A 126 19.93 -10.90 -17.83
N VAL A 127 20.61 -11.94 -18.33
CA VAL A 127 20.32 -13.36 -18.00
C VAL A 127 20.62 -13.66 -16.54
N ASP A 128 21.72 -13.15 -15.98
CA ASP A 128 22.05 -13.30 -14.56
C ASP A 128 21.08 -12.53 -13.67
N GLY A 129 20.61 -11.36 -14.12
CA GLY A 129 19.52 -10.63 -13.47
C GLY A 129 18.22 -11.43 -13.43
N ALA A 130 17.86 -12.11 -14.52
CA ALA A 130 16.67 -12.96 -14.59
C ALA A 130 16.77 -14.20 -13.67
N LYS A 131 17.93 -14.87 -13.67
CA LYS A 131 18.19 -16.01 -12.76
C LYS A 131 18.13 -15.61 -11.29
N GLN A 132 18.73 -14.48 -10.92
CA GLN A 132 18.64 -13.96 -9.55
C GLN A 132 17.19 -13.62 -9.17
N LEU A 133 16.37 -13.15 -10.11
CA LEU A 133 14.96 -12.87 -9.86
C LEU A 133 14.18 -14.15 -9.59
N GLU A 134 14.40 -15.21 -10.38
CA GLU A 134 13.77 -16.52 -10.18
C GLU A 134 14.17 -17.17 -8.85
N GLU A 135 15.45 -17.06 -8.46
CA GLU A 135 15.93 -17.58 -7.19
C GLU A 135 15.31 -16.82 -6.01
N LYS A 136 15.24 -15.49 -6.12
CA LYS A 136 14.58 -14.65 -5.10
C LYS A 136 13.08 -14.92 -5.01
N ASP A 137 12.39 -15.14 -6.12
CA ASP A 137 10.99 -15.55 -6.16
C ASP A 137 10.77 -16.90 -5.48
N ARG A 138 11.69 -17.85 -5.70
CA ARG A 138 11.66 -19.16 -5.05
C ARG A 138 11.81 -19.05 -3.54
N ASP A 139 12.73 -18.21 -3.07
CA ASP A 139 12.94 -18.01 -1.64
C ASP A 139 11.79 -17.25 -0.99
N LEU A 140 11.21 -16.27 -1.68
CA LEU A 140 10.00 -15.58 -1.22
C LEU A 140 8.83 -16.56 -1.04
N ARG A 141 8.64 -17.49 -1.99
CA ARG A 141 7.60 -18.53 -1.90
C ARG A 141 7.82 -19.48 -0.72
N LYS A 142 9.07 -19.84 -0.40
CA LYS A 142 9.38 -20.65 0.79
C LYS A 142 9.01 -19.91 2.07
N GLN A 143 9.33 -18.62 2.16
CA GLN A 143 8.97 -17.80 3.31
C GLN A 143 7.45 -17.66 3.45
N ASP A 144 6.74 -17.39 2.36
CA ASP A 144 5.27 -17.29 2.36
C ASP A 144 4.61 -18.58 2.86
N ALA A 145 5.04 -19.73 2.35
CA ALA A 145 4.56 -21.04 2.81
C ALA A 145 4.82 -21.26 4.31
N TYR A 146 6.02 -20.92 4.78
CA TYR A 146 6.37 -21.03 6.20
C TYR A 146 5.51 -20.13 7.09
N TYR A 147 5.36 -18.85 6.75
CA TYR A 147 4.57 -17.91 7.54
C TYR A 147 3.08 -18.25 7.53
N LYS A 148 2.56 -18.73 6.40
CA LYS A 148 1.19 -19.20 6.28
C LYS A 148 0.93 -20.40 7.20
N GLU A 149 1.88 -21.33 7.30
CA GLU A 149 1.75 -22.46 8.23
C GLU A 149 1.82 -22.01 9.69
N GLN A 150 2.70 -21.07 10.03
CA GLN A 150 2.76 -20.50 11.39
C GLN A 150 1.47 -19.77 11.77
N LEU A 151 0.89 -19.00 10.84
CA LEU A 151 -0.39 -18.33 11.05
C LEU A 151 -1.51 -19.34 11.29
N ALA A 152 -1.61 -20.40 10.49
CA ALA A 152 -2.60 -21.45 10.68
C ALA A 152 -2.45 -22.15 12.06
N ARG A 153 -1.21 -22.43 12.49
CA ARG A 153 -0.94 -23.00 13.82
C ARG A 153 -1.32 -22.04 14.94
N LEU A 154 -1.08 -20.75 14.77
CA LEU A 154 -1.44 -19.73 15.74
C LEU A 154 -2.96 -19.58 15.86
N GLU A 155 -3.67 -19.56 14.74
CA GLU A 155 -5.13 -19.51 14.68
C GLU A 155 -5.76 -20.75 15.33
N ASP A 156 -5.25 -21.95 15.04
CA ASP A 156 -5.72 -23.19 15.67
C ASP A 156 -5.50 -23.18 17.19
N ARG A 157 -4.29 -22.80 17.65
CA ARG A 157 -4.00 -22.68 19.08
C ARG A 157 -4.87 -21.63 19.76
N SER A 158 -5.13 -20.51 19.09
CA SER A 158 -6.01 -19.45 19.59
C SER A 158 -7.46 -19.93 19.72
N ALA A 159 -7.98 -20.65 18.71
CA ALA A 159 -9.32 -21.22 18.74
C ALA A 159 -9.49 -22.27 19.85
N GLN A 160 -8.49 -23.15 20.03
CA GLN A 160 -8.47 -24.13 21.12
C GLN A 160 -8.44 -23.45 22.49
N PHE A 161 -7.60 -22.41 22.65
CA PHE A 161 -7.52 -21.65 23.90
C PHE A 161 -8.85 -20.96 24.22
N TYR A 162 -9.51 -20.34 23.24
CA TYR A 162 -10.81 -19.72 23.43
C TYR A 162 -11.88 -20.75 23.82
N LYS A 163 -11.90 -21.91 23.15
CA LYS A 163 -12.82 -23.00 23.47
C LYS A 163 -12.68 -23.48 24.91
N VAL A 164 -11.47 -23.85 25.33
CA VAL A 164 -11.24 -24.31 26.71
C VAL A 164 -11.57 -23.21 27.72
N THR A 165 -11.19 -21.96 27.44
CA THR A 165 -11.48 -20.83 28.34
C THR A 165 -12.98 -20.63 28.53
N THR A 166 -13.75 -20.65 27.45
CA THR A 166 -15.21 -20.50 27.50
C THR A 166 -15.89 -21.70 28.18
N GLU A 167 -15.45 -22.93 27.91
CA GLU A 167 -15.96 -24.13 28.58
C GLU A 167 -15.70 -24.08 30.10
N GLN A 168 -14.50 -23.68 30.51
CA GLN A 168 -14.12 -23.60 31.93
C GLN A 168 -14.83 -22.47 32.66
N TYR A 169 -15.02 -21.32 31.99
CA TYR A 169 -15.82 -20.21 32.49
C TYR A 169 -17.30 -20.59 32.62
N GLN A 170 -17.89 -21.22 31.60
CA GLN A 170 -19.29 -21.65 31.66
C GLN A 170 -19.49 -22.65 32.81
N LYS A 171 -18.55 -23.58 32.98
CA LYS A 171 -18.58 -24.54 34.09
C LYS A 171 -18.54 -23.83 35.45
N SER A 172 -17.66 -22.85 35.64
CA SER A 172 -17.61 -22.11 36.91
C SER A 172 -18.86 -21.28 37.16
N VAL A 173 -19.44 -20.66 36.13
CA VAL A 173 -20.73 -19.95 36.22
C VAL A 173 -21.83 -20.91 36.68
N THR A 174 -21.98 -22.08 36.02
CA THR A 174 -23.02 -23.04 36.38
C THR A 174 -22.84 -23.60 37.79
N GLU A 175 -21.60 -23.82 38.25
CA GLU A 175 -21.32 -24.28 39.60
C GLU A 175 -21.69 -23.22 40.65
N VAL A 176 -21.39 -21.96 40.38
CA VAL A 176 -21.77 -20.83 41.24
C VAL A 176 -23.30 -20.66 41.25
N GLU A 177 -23.96 -20.68 40.09
CA GLU A 177 -25.42 -20.58 40.00
C GLU A 177 -26.14 -21.74 40.70
N ALA A 178 -25.63 -22.96 40.60
CA ALA A 178 -26.19 -24.12 41.30
C ALA A 178 -26.06 -23.99 42.83
N LYS A 179 -24.96 -23.40 43.32
CA LYS A 179 -24.73 -23.16 44.74
C LYS A 179 -25.47 -21.94 45.28
N PHE A 180 -25.76 -20.95 44.44
CA PHE A 180 -26.40 -19.69 44.81
C PHE A 180 -27.69 -19.47 44.01
N LYS A 181 -28.84 -19.86 44.58
CA LYS A 181 -30.16 -19.46 44.05
C LYS A 181 -30.29 -17.94 44.06
N ARG A 182 -30.75 -17.34 42.97
CA ARG A 182 -31.29 -15.97 42.98
C ARG A 182 -32.45 -15.93 43.97
N TYR A 183 -32.36 -15.08 44.98
CA TYR A 183 -33.46 -14.81 45.89
C TYR A 183 -34.57 -14.13 45.08
N GLU A 184 -35.71 -14.80 44.87
CA GLU A 184 -36.91 -14.15 44.33
C GLU A 184 -37.38 -13.12 45.35
N SER A 185 -37.04 -11.85 45.14
CA SER A 185 -37.55 -10.76 45.95
C SER A 185 -39.01 -10.53 45.61
N HIS A 186 -39.92 -11.09 46.40
CA HIS A 186 -41.34 -10.79 46.29
C HIS A 186 -41.58 -9.37 46.86
N PRO A 187 -42.20 -8.45 46.10
CA PRO A 187 -42.40 -7.08 46.57
C PRO A 187 -43.36 -7.06 47.75
N VAL A 188 -42.83 -6.68 48.92
CA VAL A 188 -43.62 -6.64 50.15
C VAL A 188 -44.52 -5.40 50.13
N CYS A 189 -45.79 -5.58 50.49
CA CYS A 189 -46.80 -4.51 50.54
C CYS A 189 -47.17 -3.91 49.16
N ALA A 190 -46.99 -4.66 48.07
CA ALA A 190 -47.24 -4.19 46.70
C ALA A 190 -48.66 -3.62 46.50
N ASP A 191 -49.68 -4.27 47.07
CA ASP A 191 -51.07 -3.82 46.94
C ASP A 191 -51.31 -2.47 47.63
N LEU A 192 -50.82 -2.32 48.87
CA LEU A 192 -50.87 -1.06 49.63
C LEU A 192 -50.06 0.04 48.93
N GLN A 193 -48.94 -0.30 48.30
CA GLN A 193 -48.14 0.61 47.49
C GLN A 193 -48.93 1.11 46.27
N GLY A 194 -49.71 0.23 45.61
CA GLY A 194 -50.59 0.61 44.51
C GLY A 194 -51.76 1.50 44.95
N GLU A 195 -52.35 1.23 46.11
CA GLU A 195 -53.46 2.02 46.67
C GLU A 195 -53.04 3.42 47.10
N ILE A 196 -51.91 3.56 47.80
CA ILE A 196 -51.42 4.86 48.26
C ILE A 196 -51.02 5.76 47.09
N LEU A 197 -50.38 5.19 46.04
CA LEU A 197 -50.01 5.93 44.84
C LEU A 197 -51.25 6.45 44.10
N ARG A 198 -52.28 5.60 43.93
CA ARG A 198 -53.56 6.01 43.34
C ARG A 198 -54.23 7.14 44.15
N CYS A 199 -54.21 7.05 45.48
CA CYS A 199 -54.78 8.08 46.34
C CYS A 199 -54.09 9.44 46.17
N TYR A 200 -52.75 9.46 46.15
CA TYR A 200 -52.00 10.71 45.96
C TYR A 200 -52.20 11.31 44.58
N GLN A 201 -52.28 10.50 43.54
CA GLN A 201 -52.57 10.95 42.17
C GLN A 201 -53.98 11.57 42.05
N ALA A 202 -54.97 11.01 42.76
CA ALA A 202 -56.33 11.51 42.75
C ALA A 202 -56.56 12.76 43.64
N SER A 203 -55.66 13.03 44.59
CA SER A 203 -55.85 14.06 45.63
C SER A 203 -54.83 15.20 45.49
N ASN A 204 -54.93 15.96 44.40
CA ASN A 204 -53.98 17.04 44.10
C ASN A 204 -54.08 18.17 45.15
N GLY A 205 -53.01 18.38 45.93
CA GLY A 205 -52.96 19.40 46.99
C GLY A 205 -53.64 19.03 48.32
N GLN A 206 -54.27 17.86 48.46
CA GLN A 206 -54.94 17.39 49.69
C GLN A 206 -54.38 16.03 50.17
N THR A 207 -53.06 15.91 50.20
CA THR A 207 -52.33 14.65 50.51
C THR A 207 -52.68 14.04 51.86
N LEU A 208 -53.10 14.86 52.84
CA LEU A 208 -53.51 14.40 54.17
C LEU A 208 -54.74 13.47 54.15
N ARG A 209 -55.56 13.47 53.09
CA ARG A 209 -56.67 12.51 52.93
C ARG A 209 -56.20 11.07 52.72
N CYS A 210 -54.97 10.90 52.22
CA CYS A 210 -54.34 9.60 52.04
C CYS A 210 -53.57 9.11 53.29
N SER A 211 -53.62 9.86 54.40
CA SER A 211 -52.84 9.58 55.61
C SER A 211 -53.13 8.20 56.22
N THR A 212 -54.36 7.71 56.10
CA THR A 212 -54.74 6.36 56.56
C THR A 212 -54.04 5.27 55.74
N LEU A 213 -54.08 5.38 54.40
CA LEU A 213 -53.36 4.47 53.49
C LEU A 213 -51.85 4.55 53.69
N ALA A 214 -51.31 5.75 53.90
CA ALA A 214 -49.90 5.97 54.20
C ALA A 214 -49.47 5.26 55.50
N ARG A 215 -50.30 5.32 56.54
CA ARG A 215 -50.05 4.65 57.82
C ARG A 215 -50.07 3.13 57.66
N GLN A 216 -51.03 2.59 56.90
CA GLN A 216 -51.13 1.15 56.63
C GLN A 216 -49.94 0.63 55.84
N TYR A 217 -49.53 1.35 54.78
CA TYR A 217 -48.34 1.01 54.01
C TYR A 217 -47.08 1.00 54.89
N LEU A 218 -46.88 2.06 55.68
CA LEU A 218 -45.73 2.16 56.59
C LEU A 218 -45.72 1.04 57.64
N GLN A 219 -46.89 0.68 58.18
CA GLN A 219 -47.02 -0.43 59.13
C GLN A 219 -46.67 -1.77 58.48
N CYS A 220 -47.14 -2.01 57.26
CA CYS A 220 -46.80 -3.21 56.50
C CYS A 220 -45.28 -3.32 56.25
N VAL A 221 -44.63 -2.23 55.79
CA VAL A 221 -43.18 -2.18 55.55
C VAL A 221 -42.39 -2.42 56.84
N ASN A 222 -42.81 -1.81 57.96
CA ASN A 222 -42.13 -1.97 59.24
C ASN A 222 -42.28 -3.39 59.80
N ASN A 223 -43.46 -3.99 59.68
CA ASN A 223 -43.69 -5.38 60.09
C ASN A 223 -42.86 -6.35 59.26
N ALA A 224 -42.80 -6.14 57.95
CA ALA A 224 -41.97 -6.92 57.05
C ALA A 224 -40.48 -6.82 57.44
N LYS A 225 -40.00 -5.60 57.67
CA LYS A 225 -38.62 -5.35 58.13
C LYS A 225 -38.31 -6.06 59.45
N GLN A 226 -39.22 -6.00 60.43
CA GLN A 226 -39.06 -6.74 61.70
C GLN A 226 -39.09 -8.26 61.51
N SER A 227 -39.94 -8.77 60.62
CA SER A 227 -40.03 -10.21 60.34
C SER A 227 -38.75 -10.78 59.71
N MET A 228 -38.08 -10.00 58.86
CA MET A 228 -36.80 -10.36 58.26
C MET A 228 -35.67 -10.34 59.29
N LEU A 229 -35.68 -9.37 60.22
CA LEU A 229 -34.70 -9.29 61.32
C LEU A 229 -34.82 -10.44 62.33
N ARG A 230 -36.02 -11.02 62.52
CA ARG A 230 -36.23 -12.16 63.44
C ARG A 230 -35.94 -13.52 62.82
N LYS A 231 -35.95 -13.64 61.49
CA LYS A 231 -35.68 -14.90 60.76
C LYS A 231 -34.22 -15.09 60.35
N GLY A 232 -33.37 -14.07 60.52
CA GLY A 232 -31.94 -14.10 60.15
C GLY A 232 -30.98 -14.37 61.31
N GLY A 233 -31.40 -15.18 62.30
CA GLY A 233 -30.57 -15.66 63.42
C GLY A 233 -30.39 -17.16 63.36
#